data_AF-A0A3C1GBV4-F1
#
_entry.id   AF-A0A3C1GBV4-F1
#
_cell.length_a   1.000
_cell.length_b   1.000
_cell.length_c   1.000
_cell.angle_alpha   90.00
_cell.angle_beta   90.00
_cell.angle_gamma   90.00
#
_symmetry.space_group_name_H-M   'P 1'
#
loop_
_entity.id
_entity.type
_entity.pdbx_description
1 polymer ?
#
loop_
_entity_poly.entity_id
_entity_poly.type
_entity_poly.pdbx_seq_one_letter_code
_entity_poly.pdbx_strand_id
1 'polypeptide(L)'
;MALRGEPPFKAVLTHGMVLDESGHAMHKSTGNNVSPQEVISKYGADILRLWVALCDYSEDVRISEKILAGPIDTYRKIRNTVRYLLGNLADFDPAKHRVHDDNLLETDRYIRARLAVTVAAVETYYRNFQFRPAIRAVADFCILDLSAFYLDSIKDRLYTFSPDAPERRSAQTVLYDTLTAVLKMTAPVLSFTAEEAWKTAKAEIDPALEESVFLSDYPKYPANWADKALLERWAKIMAVRETVTKAIEEVRKTGAVGSSLQAKITLRTSNPETRAFLESALRLWPQVAIVSEAAVEFAAAAPELAEMGRSLLFQFKVGLAFLATVRHDGAPRLHPVCPVLSGDRLFVLITATSPKRHDLLRDGRYALQTFPQPKPGSDEFYIAGRAVLVDDSVARAEILRDARHMADASETAFELWVDRVMHTRWEHVLTPQMRSVHRTWRAPAGPGAPS
;
A
#
# COMPACT_ATOMS: atom_id res chain seq x y z
N MET A 1 -16.61 -31.72 45.97
CA MET A 1 -16.80 -33.19 46.01
C MET A 1 -17.33 -33.70 47.34
N ALA A 2 -16.68 -33.45 48.49
CA ALA A 2 -17.14 -34.02 49.79
C ALA A 2 -18.52 -33.52 50.29
N LEU A 3 -18.88 -32.23 50.08
CA LEU A 3 -20.15 -31.66 50.58
C LEU A 3 -21.29 -31.65 49.55
N ARG A 4 -20.97 -31.51 48.25
CA ARG A 4 -21.97 -31.30 47.18
C ARG A 4 -21.87 -32.28 46.02
N GLY A 5 -20.94 -33.25 46.05
CA GLY A 5 -20.76 -34.20 44.94
C GLY A 5 -20.19 -33.62 43.64
N GLU A 6 -20.04 -32.30 43.53
CA GLU A 6 -19.55 -31.61 42.32
C GLU A 6 -18.27 -30.77 42.57
N PRO A 7 -17.51 -30.39 41.52
CA PRO A 7 -16.42 -29.42 41.62
C PRO A 7 -16.93 -28.02 42.01
N PRO A 8 -16.20 -27.26 42.85
CA PRO A 8 -16.64 -25.92 43.29
C PRO A 8 -16.52 -24.83 42.20
N PHE A 9 -15.85 -25.13 41.08
CA PHE A 9 -15.65 -24.24 39.95
C PHE A 9 -15.69 -25.04 38.63
N LYS A 10 -16.12 -24.37 37.55
CA LYS A 10 -16.18 -24.96 36.20
C LYS A 10 -14.84 -24.94 35.47
N ALA A 11 -13.96 -24.00 35.82
CA ALA A 11 -12.61 -23.85 35.29
C ALA A 11 -11.69 -23.29 36.37
N VAL A 12 -10.40 -23.67 36.31
CA VAL A 12 -9.33 -23.12 37.15
C VAL A 12 -8.28 -22.53 36.24
N LEU A 13 -7.90 -21.29 36.50
CA LEU A 13 -6.78 -20.63 35.84
C LEU A 13 -5.68 -20.41 36.88
N THR A 14 -4.49 -20.92 36.61
CA THR A 14 -3.31 -20.69 37.44
C THR A 14 -2.37 -19.72 36.73
N HIS A 15 -1.63 -18.92 37.50
CA HIS A 15 -0.60 -18.03 36.97
C HIS A 15 0.71 -18.22 37.72
N GLY A 16 1.83 -17.89 37.07
CA GLY A 16 3.15 -17.85 37.69
C GLY A 16 3.30 -16.72 38.70
N MET A 17 4.43 -16.72 39.38
CA MET A 17 4.81 -15.70 40.35
C MET A 17 5.44 -14.49 39.66
N VAL A 18 5.35 -13.33 40.30
CA VAL A 18 6.08 -12.13 39.85
C VAL A 18 7.47 -12.13 40.49
N LEU A 19 8.50 -12.05 39.66
CA LEU A 19 9.91 -12.04 40.02
C LEU A 19 10.56 -10.70 39.67
N ASP A 20 11.71 -10.42 40.27
CA ASP A 20 12.53 -9.27 39.90
C ASP A 20 13.18 -9.43 38.51
N GLU A 21 13.94 -8.42 38.07
CA GLU A 21 14.63 -8.44 36.76
C GLU A 21 15.56 -9.66 36.58
N SER A 22 16.18 -10.12 37.67
CA SER A 22 17.12 -11.24 37.70
C SER A 22 16.43 -12.59 37.85
N GLY A 23 15.11 -12.63 38.08
CA GLY A 23 14.35 -13.87 38.27
C GLY A 23 14.34 -14.38 39.71
N HIS A 24 14.60 -13.52 40.70
CA HIS A 24 14.45 -13.89 42.11
C HIS A 24 13.10 -13.47 42.67
N ALA A 25 12.65 -14.18 43.70
CA ALA A 25 11.46 -13.78 44.46
C ALA A 25 11.67 -12.40 45.08
N MET A 26 10.66 -11.55 44.98
CA MET A 26 10.70 -10.19 45.55
C MET A 26 10.41 -10.24 47.05
N HIS A 27 11.33 -9.71 47.86
CA HIS A 27 11.14 -9.52 49.29
C HIS A 27 11.43 -8.06 49.68
N LYS A 28 10.65 -7.50 50.61
CA LYS A 28 10.86 -6.12 51.10
C LYS A 28 12.26 -5.91 51.69
N SER A 29 12.86 -6.96 52.29
CA SER A 29 14.18 -6.91 52.93
C SER A 29 15.35 -6.91 51.95
N THR A 30 15.16 -7.33 50.69
CA THR A 30 16.21 -7.43 49.67
C THR A 30 16.27 -6.21 48.73
N GLY A 31 15.37 -5.23 48.89
CA GLY A 31 15.39 -3.98 48.12
C GLY A 31 15.05 -4.12 46.63
N ASN A 32 14.72 -5.33 46.16
CA ASN A 32 14.37 -5.66 44.78
C ASN A 32 12.85 -5.67 44.50
N ASN A 33 12.05 -5.18 45.45
CA ASN A 33 10.60 -5.17 45.34
C ASN A 33 10.10 -3.98 44.51
N VAL A 34 9.39 -4.26 43.42
CA VAL A 34 8.65 -3.23 42.66
C VAL A 34 7.23 -3.16 43.20
N SER A 35 6.89 -2.10 43.93
CA SER A 35 5.54 -1.96 44.49
C SER A 35 4.53 -1.60 43.39
N PRO A 36 3.36 -2.26 43.33
CA PRO A 36 2.27 -1.85 42.43
C PRO A 36 1.92 -0.36 42.58
N GLN A 37 1.94 0.17 43.81
CA GLN A 37 1.61 1.57 44.08
C GLN A 37 2.63 2.55 43.49
N GLU A 38 3.91 2.18 43.45
CA GLU A 38 4.96 2.99 42.83
C GLU A 38 4.75 3.05 41.32
N VAL A 39 4.48 1.91 40.68
CA VAL A 39 4.18 1.84 39.25
C VAL A 39 2.92 2.65 38.91
N ILE A 40 1.85 2.51 39.69
CA ILE A 40 0.60 3.26 39.51
C ILE A 40 0.84 4.76 39.66
N SER A 41 1.60 5.18 40.67
CA SER A 41 1.86 6.59 40.93
C SER A 41 2.74 7.23 39.85
N LYS A 42 3.67 6.46 39.26
CA LYS A 42 4.61 6.95 38.24
C LYS A 42 4.06 6.89 36.82
N TYR A 43 3.33 5.82 36.48
CA TYR A 43 2.92 5.53 35.09
C TYR A 43 1.40 5.36 34.91
N GLY A 44 0.63 5.23 35.99
CA GLY A 44 -0.81 4.98 35.96
C GLY A 44 -1.19 3.49 36.03
N ALA A 45 -2.40 3.21 36.49
CA ALA A 45 -2.88 1.84 36.69
C ALA A 45 -3.03 1.04 35.38
N ASP A 46 -3.42 1.70 34.28
CA ASP A 46 -3.54 1.05 32.97
C ASP A 46 -2.20 0.52 32.45
N ILE A 47 -1.08 1.16 32.78
CA ILE A 47 0.25 0.66 32.39
C ILE A 47 0.57 -0.66 33.09
N LEU A 48 0.28 -0.75 34.39
CA LEU A 48 0.48 -1.98 35.15
C LEU A 48 -0.44 -3.10 34.64
N ARG A 49 -1.72 -2.79 34.40
CA ARG A 49 -2.69 -3.76 33.82
C ARG A 49 -2.26 -4.23 32.44
N LEU A 50 -1.76 -3.32 31.61
CA LEU A 50 -1.27 -3.64 30.28
C LEU A 50 -0.01 -4.53 30.33
N TRP A 51 0.91 -4.26 31.25
CA TRP A 51 2.05 -5.15 31.49
C TRP A 51 1.58 -6.56 31.85
N VAL A 52 0.65 -6.71 32.81
CA VAL A 52 0.08 -8.02 33.17
C VAL A 52 -0.55 -8.71 31.96
N ALA A 53 -1.35 -7.98 31.17
CA ALA A 53 -2.03 -8.55 30.01
C ALA A 53 -1.05 -8.99 28.90
N LEU A 54 0.11 -8.34 28.78
CA LEU A 54 1.14 -8.66 27.79
C LEU A 54 2.11 -9.76 28.23
N CYS A 55 2.09 -10.13 29.51
CA CYS A 55 2.86 -11.25 30.03
C CYS A 55 2.26 -12.60 29.61
N ASP A 56 3.12 -13.62 29.53
CA ASP A 56 2.67 -15.00 29.50
C ASP A 56 2.44 -15.45 30.95
N TYR A 57 1.19 -15.48 31.39
CA TYR A 57 0.86 -15.71 32.79
C TYR A 57 1.05 -17.18 33.20
N SER A 58 1.20 -18.13 32.27
CA SER A 58 1.42 -19.54 32.66
C SER A 58 2.80 -19.80 33.25
N GLU A 59 3.74 -18.88 33.01
CA GLU A 59 5.11 -18.92 33.52
C GLU A 59 5.33 -17.83 34.57
N ASP A 60 6.44 -17.92 35.30
CA ASP A 60 6.87 -16.82 36.16
C ASP A 60 7.22 -15.58 35.31
N VAL A 61 6.76 -14.42 35.76
CA VAL A 61 6.87 -13.16 35.01
C VAL A 61 7.79 -12.19 35.73
N ARG A 62 8.58 -11.42 34.96
CA ARG A 62 9.54 -10.46 35.52
C ARG A 62 9.01 -9.04 35.43
N ILE A 63 9.34 -8.22 36.43
CA ILE A 63 9.02 -6.79 36.44
C ILE A 63 10.26 -5.96 36.81
N SER A 64 10.47 -4.90 36.04
CA SER A 64 11.44 -3.84 36.30
C SER A 64 11.05 -2.58 35.55
N GLU A 65 11.63 -1.43 35.89
CA GLU A 65 11.37 -0.20 35.12
C GLU A 65 11.71 -0.35 33.64
N LYS A 66 12.77 -1.09 33.33
CA LYS A 66 13.19 -1.38 31.96
C LYS A 66 12.16 -2.24 31.22
N ILE A 67 11.58 -3.24 31.88
CA ILE A 67 10.54 -4.10 31.29
C ILE A 67 9.25 -3.31 31.01
N LEU A 68 8.91 -2.35 31.88
CA LEU A 68 7.72 -1.50 31.71
C LEU A 68 7.79 -0.57 30.49
N ALA A 69 8.96 -0.33 29.92
CA ALA A 69 9.12 0.50 28.71
C ALA A 69 8.31 -0.03 27.51
N GLY A 70 8.20 -1.36 27.35
CA GLY A 70 7.42 -1.99 26.27
C GLY A 70 5.90 -1.73 26.38
N PRO A 71 5.28 -2.03 27.53
CA PRO A 71 3.89 -1.66 27.81
C PRO A 71 3.62 -0.15 27.66
N ILE A 72 4.52 0.71 28.15
CA ILE A 72 4.38 2.17 28.01
C ILE A 72 4.34 2.60 26.53
N ASP A 73 5.23 2.07 25.69
CA ASP A 73 5.22 2.38 24.26
C ASP A 73 3.94 1.87 23.56
N THR A 74 3.51 0.66 23.91
CA THR A 74 2.27 0.06 23.39
C THR A 74 1.04 0.90 23.78
N TYR A 75 0.95 1.29 25.05
CA TYR A 75 -0.10 2.18 25.56
C TYR A 75 -0.12 3.51 24.80
N ARG A 76 1.04 4.16 24.64
CA ARG A 76 1.16 5.44 23.95
C ARG A 76 0.67 5.35 22.51
N LYS A 77 0.99 4.26 21.80
CA LYS A 77 0.53 4.02 20.43
C LYS A 77 -1.00 3.87 20.36
N ILE A 78 -1.59 3.05 21.23
CA ILE A 78 -3.05 2.89 21.31
C ILE A 78 -3.72 4.24 21.65
N ARG A 79 -3.24 4.95 22.68
CA ARG A 79 -3.78 6.25 23.11
C ARG A 79 -3.68 7.30 22.01
N ASN A 80 -2.57 7.35 21.28
CA ASN A 80 -2.41 8.27 20.16
C ASN A 80 -3.38 7.97 19.01
N THR A 81 -3.62 6.70 18.71
CA THR A 81 -4.64 6.29 17.74
C THR A 81 -6.03 6.73 18.19
N VAL A 82 -6.43 6.43 19.44
CA VAL A 82 -7.73 6.86 20.00
C VAL A 82 -7.90 8.38 19.93
N ARG A 83 -6.86 9.14 20.32
CA ARG A 83 -6.85 10.61 20.23
C ARG A 83 -7.06 11.09 18.78
N TYR A 84 -6.39 10.47 17.81
CA TYR A 84 -6.56 10.80 16.40
C TYR A 84 -7.99 10.52 15.94
N LEU A 85 -8.57 9.37 16.30
CA LEU A 85 -9.94 9.02 15.95
C LEU A 85 -10.93 10.05 16.50
N LEU A 86 -10.87 10.36 17.80
CA LEU A 86 -11.71 11.37 18.44
C LEU A 86 -11.60 12.74 17.74
N GLY A 87 -10.37 13.20 17.48
CA GLY A 87 -10.14 14.52 16.87
C GLY A 87 -10.66 14.65 15.44
N ASN A 88 -10.84 13.55 14.69
CA ASN A 88 -11.37 13.55 13.33
C ASN A 88 -12.89 13.30 13.26
N LEU A 89 -13.55 13.19 14.41
CA LEU A 89 -14.99 12.95 14.53
C LEU A 89 -15.75 14.12 15.16
N ALA A 90 -15.10 15.26 15.42
CA ALA A 90 -15.70 16.40 16.10
C ALA A 90 -16.94 17.00 15.39
N ASP A 91 -17.07 16.81 14.07
CA ASP A 91 -18.22 17.26 13.26
C ASP A 91 -19.04 16.08 12.70
N PHE A 92 -18.87 14.89 13.25
CA PHE A 92 -19.58 13.68 12.82
C PHE A 92 -20.73 13.37 13.77
N ASP A 93 -21.95 13.34 13.24
CA ASP A 93 -23.16 12.89 13.94
C ASP A 93 -23.55 11.51 13.35
N PRO A 94 -23.37 10.40 14.10
CA PRO A 94 -23.67 9.07 13.57
C PRO A 94 -25.12 8.88 13.12
N ALA A 95 -26.08 9.61 13.67
CA ALA A 95 -27.48 9.50 13.28
C ALA A 95 -27.75 10.14 11.91
N LYS A 96 -26.93 11.11 11.49
CA LYS A 96 -27.10 11.85 10.22
C LYS A 96 -26.08 11.49 9.15
N HIS A 97 -24.84 11.27 9.56
CA HIS A 97 -23.69 11.25 8.66
C HIS A 97 -23.19 9.84 8.36
N ARG A 98 -23.68 8.82 9.06
CA ARG A 98 -23.26 7.44 8.83
C ARG A 98 -23.63 7.00 7.42
N VAL A 99 -22.64 6.51 6.69
CA VAL A 99 -22.78 6.07 5.30
C VAL A 99 -23.15 4.58 5.26
N HIS A 100 -24.10 4.22 4.39
CA HIS A 100 -24.50 2.83 4.18
C HIS A 100 -23.34 1.99 3.62
N ASP A 101 -23.29 0.70 3.98
CA ASP A 101 -22.22 -0.23 3.62
C ASP A 101 -21.88 -0.24 2.12
N ASP A 102 -22.90 -0.19 1.25
CA ASP A 102 -22.74 -0.20 -0.21
C ASP A 102 -22.14 1.09 -0.78
N ASN A 103 -22.20 2.17 -0.02
CA ASN A 103 -21.72 3.50 -0.43
C ASN A 103 -20.36 3.85 0.18
N LEU A 104 -19.78 2.96 1.00
CA LEU A 104 -18.44 3.17 1.52
C LEU A 104 -17.40 2.98 0.41
N LEU A 105 -16.39 3.85 0.41
CA LEU A 105 -15.24 3.70 -0.46
C LEU A 105 -14.48 2.40 -0.15
N GLU A 106 -13.87 1.81 -1.19
CA GLU A 106 -13.19 0.52 -1.09
C GLU A 106 -12.12 0.49 0.01
N THR A 107 -11.33 1.55 0.15
CA THR A 107 -10.31 1.70 1.21
C THR A 107 -10.91 1.64 2.61
N ASP A 108 -12.08 2.27 2.82
CA ASP A 108 -12.73 2.30 4.12
C ASP A 108 -13.40 0.95 4.40
N ARG A 109 -14.02 0.32 3.39
CA ARG A 109 -14.55 -1.06 3.46
C ARG A 109 -13.45 -2.04 3.83
N TYR A 110 -12.25 -1.89 3.27
CA TYR A 110 -11.11 -2.73 3.60
C TYR A 110 -10.73 -2.62 5.09
N ILE A 111 -10.61 -1.41 5.62
CA ILE A 111 -10.27 -1.22 7.04
C ILE A 111 -11.37 -1.71 7.96
N ARG A 112 -12.63 -1.56 7.55
CA ARG A 112 -13.74 -2.17 8.26
C ARG A 112 -13.69 -3.70 8.25
N ALA A 113 -13.29 -4.32 7.15
CA ALA A 113 -13.07 -5.77 7.08
C ALA A 113 -11.94 -6.21 8.02
N ARG A 114 -10.84 -5.45 8.07
CA ARG A 114 -9.75 -5.67 9.01
C ARG A 114 -10.19 -5.51 10.47
N LEU A 115 -11.04 -4.52 10.76
CA LEU A 115 -11.65 -4.33 12.08
C LEU A 115 -12.50 -5.55 12.48
N ALA A 116 -13.37 -6.03 11.61
CA ALA A 116 -14.23 -7.20 11.88
C ALA A 116 -13.40 -8.46 12.18
N VAL A 117 -12.33 -8.71 11.40
CA VAL A 117 -11.39 -9.81 11.66
C VAL A 117 -10.70 -9.65 13.02
N THR A 118 -10.27 -8.43 13.35
CA THR A 118 -9.60 -8.14 14.62
C THR A 118 -10.54 -8.36 15.81
N VAL A 119 -11.77 -7.87 15.72
CA VAL A 119 -12.80 -8.00 16.77
C VAL A 119 -13.12 -9.46 17.07
N ALA A 120 -13.31 -10.28 16.02
CA ALA A 120 -13.56 -11.71 16.17
C ALA A 120 -12.36 -12.46 16.78
N ALA A 121 -11.14 -12.11 16.38
CA ALA A 121 -9.92 -12.69 16.93
C ALA A 121 -9.76 -12.34 18.42
N VAL A 122 -9.94 -11.06 18.79
CA VAL A 122 -9.87 -10.59 20.18
C VAL A 122 -10.93 -11.24 21.05
N GLU A 123 -12.15 -11.43 20.55
CA GLU A 123 -13.20 -12.14 21.29
C GLU A 123 -12.80 -13.59 21.57
N THR A 124 -12.27 -14.27 20.55
CA THR A 124 -11.77 -15.65 20.65
C THR A 124 -10.66 -15.74 21.69
N TYR A 125 -9.70 -14.82 21.66
CA TYR A 125 -8.62 -14.77 22.63
C TYR A 125 -9.13 -14.56 24.06
N TYR A 126 -10.03 -13.61 24.29
CA TYR A 126 -10.61 -13.40 25.63
C TYR A 126 -11.43 -14.61 26.12
N ARG A 127 -12.21 -15.27 25.24
CA ARG A 127 -12.96 -16.49 25.59
C ARG A 127 -12.05 -17.65 26.03
N ASN A 128 -10.82 -17.68 25.53
CA ASN A 128 -9.82 -18.69 25.86
C ASN A 128 -8.82 -18.23 26.93
N PHE A 129 -9.10 -17.12 27.64
CA PHE A 129 -8.20 -16.52 28.65
C PHE A 129 -6.83 -16.09 28.10
N GLN A 130 -6.71 -15.86 26.79
CA GLN A 130 -5.46 -15.48 26.13
C GLN A 130 -5.32 -13.95 26.03
N PHE A 131 -5.00 -13.28 27.14
CA PHE A 131 -4.94 -11.81 27.21
C PHE A 131 -3.84 -11.19 26.33
N ARG A 132 -2.66 -11.84 26.27
CA ARG A 132 -1.51 -11.37 25.48
C ARG A 132 -1.81 -11.26 24.00
N PRO A 133 -2.30 -12.31 23.31
CA PRO A 133 -2.67 -12.18 21.90
C PRO A 133 -3.89 -11.26 21.68
N ALA A 134 -4.83 -11.17 22.64
CA ALA A 134 -5.94 -10.20 22.56
C ALA A 134 -5.44 -8.76 22.46
N ILE A 135 -4.61 -8.33 23.42
CA ILE A 135 -4.06 -6.97 23.42
C ILE A 135 -3.09 -6.75 22.26
N ARG A 136 -2.30 -7.76 21.91
CA ARG A 136 -1.38 -7.66 20.78
C ARG A 136 -2.13 -7.45 19.45
N ALA A 137 -3.24 -8.15 19.23
CA ALA A 137 -4.07 -7.98 18.04
C ALA A 137 -4.62 -6.56 17.93
N VAL A 138 -5.11 -5.97 19.04
CA VAL A 138 -5.58 -4.57 19.04
C VAL A 138 -4.41 -3.60 18.78
N ALA A 139 -3.27 -3.80 19.43
CA ALA A 139 -2.10 -2.95 19.24
C ALA A 139 -1.59 -3.01 17.79
N ASP A 140 -1.50 -4.21 17.21
CA ASP A 140 -1.05 -4.40 15.83
C ASP A 140 -2.03 -3.78 14.83
N PHE A 141 -3.35 -3.89 15.05
CA PHE A 141 -4.34 -3.18 14.24
C PHE A 141 -4.15 -1.64 14.31
N CYS A 142 -3.97 -1.09 15.52
CA CYS A 142 -3.69 0.34 15.70
C CYS A 142 -2.41 0.81 15.00
N ILE A 143 -1.37 -0.03 14.94
CA ILE A 143 -0.06 0.33 14.42
C ILE A 143 0.03 0.09 12.92
N LEU A 144 -0.27 -1.13 12.47
CA LEU A 144 -0.01 -1.61 11.12
C LEU A 144 -1.13 -1.24 10.15
N ASP A 145 -2.38 -1.42 10.55
CA ASP A 145 -3.54 -1.13 9.69
C ASP A 145 -3.91 0.35 9.74
N LEU A 146 -4.00 0.92 10.95
CA LEU A 146 -4.42 2.31 11.15
C LEU A 146 -3.27 3.30 10.97
N SER A 147 -2.29 3.33 11.88
CA SER A 147 -1.27 4.40 11.89
C SER A 147 -0.32 4.37 10.70
N ALA A 148 0.14 3.18 10.26
CA ALA A 148 1.12 3.05 9.19
C ALA A 148 0.52 3.19 7.77
N PHE A 149 -0.81 3.12 7.67
CA PHE A 149 -1.52 3.12 6.39
C PHE A 149 -2.77 4.00 6.43
N TYR A 150 -3.86 3.53 7.03
CA TYR A 150 -5.18 4.12 6.82
C TYR A 150 -5.25 5.59 7.24
N LEU A 151 -4.88 5.89 8.48
CA LEU A 151 -4.98 7.24 9.04
C LEU A 151 -4.10 8.24 8.31
N ASP A 152 -3.01 7.81 7.68
CA ASP A 152 -2.16 8.69 6.86
C ASP A 152 -2.74 8.89 5.46
N SER A 153 -3.21 7.81 4.82
CA SER A 153 -3.79 7.84 3.48
C SER A 153 -5.09 8.64 3.36
N ILE A 154 -5.87 8.76 4.43
CA ILE A 154 -7.14 9.51 4.43
C ILE A 154 -7.00 10.96 4.90
N LYS A 155 -5.80 11.43 5.30
CA LYS A 155 -5.61 12.81 5.78
C LYS A 155 -6.07 13.86 4.78
N ASP A 156 -5.77 13.64 3.50
CA ASP A 156 -6.20 14.54 2.44
C ASP A 156 -7.73 14.65 2.45
N ARG A 157 -8.45 13.52 2.40
CA ARG A 157 -9.92 13.49 2.50
C ARG A 157 -10.47 14.12 3.77
N LEU A 158 -9.82 13.93 4.92
CA LEU A 158 -10.31 14.46 6.19
C LEU A 158 -10.10 15.98 6.32
N TYR A 159 -9.03 16.51 5.74
CA TYR A 159 -8.57 17.88 5.97
C TYR A 159 -8.85 18.83 4.81
N THR A 160 -8.97 18.34 3.59
CA THR A 160 -9.12 19.19 2.39
C THR A 160 -10.51 19.14 1.78
N PHE A 161 -11.29 18.08 2.01
CA PHE A 161 -12.63 17.95 1.45
C PHE A 161 -13.65 18.73 2.27
N SER A 162 -14.75 19.11 1.63
CA SER A 162 -15.90 19.75 2.30
C SER A 162 -16.40 18.86 3.45
N PRO A 163 -16.88 19.45 4.57
CA PRO A 163 -17.42 18.68 5.70
C PRO A 163 -18.44 17.62 5.29
N ASP A 164 -19.30 17.92 4.32
CA ASP A 164 -20.39 17.06 3.86
C ASP A 164 -20.05 16.21 2.63
N ALA A 165 -18.78 16.17 2.22
CA ALA A 165 -18.35 15.31 1.12
C ALA A 165 -18.62 13.83 1.46
N PRO A 166 -19.32 13.06 0.58
CA PRO A 166 -19.59 11.65 0.82
C PRO A 166 -18.33 10.83 1.11
N GLU A 167 -17.22 11.16 0.45
CA GLU A 167 -15.92 10.56 0.68
C GLU A 167 -15.43 10.84 2.10
N ARG A 168 -15.57 12.07 2.61
CA ARG A 168 -15.17 12.38 3.99
C ARG A 168 -16.05 11.65 5.00
N ARG A 169 -17.37 11.60 4.78
CA ARG A 169 -18.31 10.87 5.65
C ARG A 169 -18.10 9.35 5.63
N SER A 170 -17.68 8.79 4.50
CA SER A 170 -17.28 7.38 4.38
C SER A 170 -16.10 7.06 5.31
N ALA A 171 -15.06 7.92 5.34
CA ALA A 171 -13.93 7.75 6.26
C ALA A 171 -14.39 7.87 7.72
N GLN A 172 -15.13 8.92 8.05
CA GLN A 172 -15.61 9.17 9.43
C GLN A 172 -16.51 8.05 9.96
N THR A 173 -17.34 7.45 9.11
CA THR A 173 -18.14 6.27 9.47
C THR A 173 -17.26 5.14 9.98
N VAL A 174 -16.18 4.81 9.24
CA VAL A 174 -15.25 3.75 9.65
C VAL A 174 -14.37 4.16 10.82
N LEU A 175 -14.01 5.46 10.95
CA LEU A 175 -13.29 5.95 12.14
C LEU A 175 -14.14 5.83 13.41
N TYR A 176 -15.44 6.10 13.33
CA TYR A 176 -16.37 5.95 14.45
C TYR A 176 -16.56 4.47 14.83
N ASP A 177 -16.79 3.59 13.84
CA ASP A 177 -16.88 2.14 14.08
C ASP A 177 -15.57 1.62 14.71
N THR A 178 -14.42 2.11 14.26
CA THR A 178 -13.09 1.77 14.78
C THR A 178 -12.90 2.26 16.21
N LEU A 179 -13.25 3.52 16.50
CA LEU A 179 -13.13 4.11 17.84
C LEU A 179 -13.92 3.28 18.86
N THR A 180 -15.20 3.04 18.60
CA THR A 180 -16.08 2.32 19.53
C THR A 180 -15.60 0.88 19.75
N ALA A 181 -15.17 0.17 18.70
CA ALA A 181 -14.60 -1.17 18.85
C ALA A 181 -13.30 -1.20 19.64
N VAL A 182 -12.34 -0.31 19.36
CA VAL A 182 -11.06 -0.25 20.07
C VAL A 182 -11.29 0.02 21.55
N LEU A 183 -12.18 0.96 21.90
CA LEU A 183 -12.51 1.24 23.30
C LEU A 183 -13.11 0.01 24.00
N LYS A 184 -14.07 -0.66 23.36
CA LYS A 184 -14.70 -1.87 23.92
C LYS A 184 -13.72 -3.05 24.07
N MET A 185 -12.85 -3.29 23.07
CA MET A 185 -11.85 -4.36 23.10
C MET A 185 -10.76 -4.12 24.15
N THR A 186 -10.43 -2.86 24.43
CA THR A 186 -9.37 -2.48 25.38
C THR A 186 -9.88 -2.25 26.79
N ALA A 187 -11.16 -1.94 26.99
CA ALA A 187 -11.76 -1.66 28.31
C ALA A 187 -11.42 -2.69 29.42
N PRO A 188 -11.37 -4.02 29.16
CA PRO A 188 -10.98 -4.99 30.20
C PRO A 188 -9.56 -4.77 30.76
N VAL A 189 -8.66 -4.17 29.99
CA VAL A 189 -7.25 -3.96 30.37
C VAL A 189 -6.93 -2.48 30.60
N LEU A 190 -7.25 -1.60 29.64
CA LEU A 190 -7.04 -0.15 29.69
C LEU A 190 -8.29 0.56 30.21
N SER A 191 -8.74 0.16 31.40
CA SER A 191 -10.05 0.50 31.94
C SER A 191 -10.26 2.01 32.09
N PHE A 192 -9.27 2.73 32.62
CA PHE A 192 -9.41 4.18 32.83
C PHE A 192 -9.38 4.95 31.52
N THR A 193 -8.47 4.58 30.62
CA THR A 193 -8.31 5.21 29.31
C THR A 193 -9.51 4.97 28.40
N ALA A 194 -10.05 3.75 28.40
CA ALA A 194 -11.23 3.42 27.60
C ALA A 194 -12.45 4.22 28.08
N GLU A 195 -12.66 4.31 29.39
CA GLU A 195 -13.76 5.07 29.99
C GLU A 195 -13.63 6.57 29.78
N GLU A 196 -12.42 7.13 29.90
CA GLU A 196 -12.12 8.54 29.61
C GLU A 196 -12.53 8.87 28.17
N ALA A 197 -12.03 8.12 27.19
CA ALA A 197 -12.32 8.35 25.78
C ALA A 197 -13.79 8.06 25.43
N TRP A 198 -14.42 7.08 26.09
CA TRP A 198 -15.85 6.78 25.91
C TRP A 198 -16.73 7.95 26.35
N LYS A 199 -16.43 8.55 27.51
CA LYS A 199 -17.16 9.73 28.00
C LYS A 199 -17.02 10.93 27.06
N THR A 200 -15.82 11.15 26.52
CA THR A 200 -15.61 12.17 25.48
C THR A 200 -16.43 11.87 24.23
N ALA A 201 -16.38 10.63 23.72
CA ALA A 201 -17.15 10.23 22.55
C ALA A 201 -18.66 10.40 22.77
N LYS A 202 -19.18 10.02 23.95
CA LYS A 202 -20.60 10.21 24.29
C LYS A 202 -20.99 11.69 24.36
N ALA A 203 -20.16 12.51 25.00
CA ALA A 203 -20.48 13.92 25.22
C ALA A 203 -20.40 14.75 23.92
N GLU A 204 -19.44 14.45 23.04
CA GLU A 204 -19.08 15.30 21.91
C GLU A 204 -19.50 14.74 20.54
N ILE A 205 -19.71 13.43 20.41
CA ILE A 205 -19.94 12.77 19.10
C ILE A 205 -21.29 12.05 19.08
N ASP A 206 -21.56 11.22 20.08
CA ASP A 206 -22.75 10.34 20.08
C ASP A 206 -23.40 10.22 21.46
N PRO A 207 -24.38 11.09 21.77
CA PRO A 207 -25.12 11.04 23.02
C PRO A 207 -25.87 9.72 23.26
N ALA A 208 -26.11 8.91 22.22
CA ALA A 208 -26.83 7.64 22.31
C ALA A 208 -25.99 6.47 22.83
N LEU A 209 -24.66 6.62 22.91
CA LEU A 209 -23.78 5.63 23.56
C LEU A 209 -24.20 5.37 25.01
N GLU A 210 -23.94 4.18 25.53
CA GLU A 210 -24.20 3.87 26.94
C GLU A 210 -23.39 4.78 27.89
N GLU A 211 -23.82 4.94 29.14
CA GLU A 211 -23.18 5.86 30.11
C GLU A 211 -21.68 5.56 30.33
N SER A 212 -21.31 4.29 30.27
CA SER A 212 -19.94 3.82 30.44
C SER A 212 -19.65 2.70 29.45
N VAL A 213 -18.39 2.59 29.01
CA VAL A 213 -17.94 1.49 28.15
C VAL A 213 -18.18 0.13 28.81
N PHE A 214 -18.14 0.07 30.14
CA PHE A 214 -18.37 -1.15 30.93
C PHE A 214 -19.83 -1.60 30.98
N LEU A 215 -20.76 -0.75 30.52
CA LEU A 215 -22.17 -1.07 30.37
C LEU A 215 -22.55 -1.39 28.93
N SER A 216 -21.57 -1.35 28.01
CA SER A 216 -21.78 -1.64 26.60
C SER A 216 -21.46 -3.10 26.27
N ASP A 217 -22.19 -3.66 25.31
CA ASP A 217 -21.90 -5.00 24.80
C ASP A 217 -20.62 -5.03 23.97
N TYR A 218 -19.94 -6.17 23.99
CA TYR A 218 -18.80 -6.44 23.10
C TYR A 218 -19.20 -6.22 21.63
N PRO A 219 -18.36 -5.56 20.80
CA PRO A 219 -18.74 -5.21 19.43
C PRO A 219 -19.04 -6.46 18.60
N LYS A 220 -20.18 -6.46 17.93
CA LYS A 220 -20.60 -7.51 17.00
C LYS A 220 -20.91 -6.89 15.66
N TYR A 221 -20.35 -7.47 14.61
CA TYR A 221 -20.52 -6.99 13.26
C TYR A 221 -21.12 -8.07 12.34
N PRO A 222 -21.86 -7.66 11.31
CA PRO A 222 -22.35 -8.57 10.28
C PRO A 222 -21.21 -9.40 9.65
N ALA A 223 -21.47 -10.68 9.37
CA ALA A 223 -20.46 -11.59 8.83
C ALA A 223 -19.89 -11.13 7.47
N ASN A 224 -20.69 -10.40 6.68
CA ASN A 224 -20.26 -9.84 5.39
C ASN A 224 -19.24 -8.69 5.52
N TRP A 225 -18.98 -8.16 6.72
CA TRP A 225 -17.90 -7.19 6.91
C TRP A 225 -16.53 -7.82 6.70
N ALA A 226 -16.33 -9.09 7.11
CA ALA A 226 -15.09 -9.84 6.88
C ALA A 226 -15.03 -10.41 5.45
N ASP A 227 -15.19 -9.54 4.45
CA ASP A 227 -15.18 -9.88 3.03
C ASP A 227 -13.81 -10.46 2.62
N LYS A 228 -13.77 -11.78 2.44
CA LYS A 228 -12.54 -12.50 2.11
C LYS A 228 -11.95 -12.07 0.77
N ALA A 229 -12.78 -11.82 -0.25
CA ALA A 229 -12.30 -11.41 -1.57
C ALA A 229 -11.69 -10.01 -1.51
N LEU A 230 -12.30 -9.09 -0.75
CA LEU A 230 -11.75 -7.77 -0.51
C LEU A 230 -10.40 -7.85 0.24
N LEU A 231 -10.31 -8.66 1.30
CA LEU A 231 -9.07 -8.84 2.06
C LEU A 231 -7.94 -9.42 1.19
N GLU A 232 -8.22 -10.41 0.33
CA GLU A 232 -7.25 -10.99 -0.60
C GLU A 232 -6.79 -9.99 -1.67
N ARG A 233 -7.72 -9.19 -2.21
CA ARG A 233 -7.40 -8.10 -3.14
C ARG A 233 -6.48 -7.08 -2.47
N TRP A 234 -6.80 -6.66 -1.26
CA TRP A 234 -6.03 -5.65 -0.54
C TRP A 234 -4.68 -6.15 -0.04
N ALA A 235 -4.53 -7.46 0.23
CA ALA A 235 -3.23 -8.05 0.48
C ALA A 235 -2.27 -7.82 -0.71
N LYS A 236 -2.75 -7.96 -1.96
CA LYS A 236 -1.98 -7.64 -3.17
C LYS A 236 -1.70 -6.14 -3.30
N ILE A 237 -2.67 -5.28 -2.99
CA ILE A 237 -2.50 -3.81 -3.00
C ILE A 237 -1.39 -3.39 -2.03
N MET A 238 -1.42 -3.91 -0.79
CA MET A 238 -0.45 -3.60 0.24
C MET A 238 0.96 -4.11 -0.10
N ALA A 239 1.08 -5.25 -0.77
CA ALA A 239 2.36 -5.76 -1.27
C ALA A 239 2.97 -4.81 -2.34
N VAL A 240 2.16 -4.31 -3.27
CA VAL A 240 2.60 -3.30 -4.25
C VAL A 240 2.98 -1.99 -3.55
N ARG A 241 2.17 -1.53 -2.58
CA ARG A 241 2.47 -0.34 -1.79
C ARG A 241 3.84 -0.45 -1.12
N GLU A 242 4.17 -1.59 -0.54
CA GLU A 242 5.48 -1.80 0.09
C GLU A 242 6.63 -1.57 -0.89
N THR A 243 6.50 -2.04 -2.13
CA THR A 243 7.49 -1.81 -3.19
C THR A 243 7.58 -0.33 -3.56
N VAL A 244 6.44 0.34 -3.67
CA VAL A 244 6.37 1.77 -3.98
C VAL A 244 7.02 2.62 -2.86
N THR A 245 6.68 2.35 -1.60
CA THR A 245 7.24 3.09 -0.46
C THR A 245 8.74 2.90 -0.37
N LYS A 246 9.26 1.69 -0.61
CA LYS A 246 10.71 1.43 -0.71
C LYS A 246 11.38 2.28 -1.78
N ALA A 247 10.82 2.32 -2.99
CA ALA A 247 11.34 3.14 -4.09
C ALA A 247 11.31 4.65 -3.75
N ILE A 248 10.26 5.14 -3.10
CA ILE A 248 10.19 6.53 -2.64
C ILE A 248 11.28 6.82 -1.62
N GLU A 249 11.54 5.92 -0.67
CA GLU A 249 12.60 6.10 0.33
C GLU A 249 14.00 6.11 -0.27
N GLU A 250 14.25 5.33 -1.33
CA GLU A 250 15.51 5.38 -2.08
C GLU A 250 15.73 6.74 -2.75
N VAL A 251 14.67 7.29 -3.36
CA VAL A 251 14.71 8.64 -3.95
C VAL A 251 14.81 9.72 -2.86
N ARG A 252 14.18 9.53 -1.69
CA ARG A 252 14.25 10.46 -0.56
C ARG A 252 15.69 10.60 -0.04
N LYS A 253 16.46 9.51 0.00
CA LYS A 253 17.87 9.51 0.42
C LYS A 253 18.78 10.36 -0.48
N THR A 254 18.40 10.59 -1.73
CA THR A 254 19.17 11.46 -2.65
C THR A 254 18.83 12.94 -2.47
N GLY A 255 17.83 13.28 -1.65
CA GLY A 255 17.32 14.64 -1.47
C GLY A 255 16.37 15.11 -2.57
N ALA A 256 16.07 14.27 -3.57
CA ALA A 256 15.21 14.65 -4.69
C ALA A 256 13.72 14.74 -4.32
N VAL A 257 13.29 14.05 -3.27
CA VAL A 257 11.92 14.06 -2.74
C VAL A 257 11.98 14.25 -1.23
N GLY A 258 11.22 15.19 -0.69
CA GLY A 258 11.06 15.40 0.75
C GLY A 258 9.78 14.75 1.27
N SER A 259 8.64 15.03 0.65
CA SER A 259 7.34 14.42 0.95
C SER A 259 6.92 13.46 -0.17
N SER A 260 6.30 12.33 0.17
CA SER A 260 5.79 11.37 -0.83
C SER A 260 4.81 12.03 -1.82
N LEU A 261 4.09 13.08 -1.40
CA LEU A 261 3.21 13.85 -2.27
C LEU A 261 3.93 14.60 -3.41
N GLN A 262 5.25 14.78 -3.31
CA GLN A 262 6.05 15.35 -4.41
C GLN A 262 6.42 14.30 -5.47
N ALA A 263 6.19 13.01 -5.18
CA ALA A 263 6.47 11.94 -6.09
C ALA A 263 5.27 11.67 -7.00
N LYS A 264 5.60 11.20 -8.21
CA LYS A 264 4.69 10.51 -9.12
C LYS A 264 5.22 9.12 -9.34
N ILE A 265 4.33 8.12 -9.35
CA ILE A 265 4.71 6.73 -9.55
C ILE A 265 4.24 6.23 -10.92
N THR A 266 5.08 5.43 -11.57
CA THR A 266 4.71 4.67 -12.77
C THR A 266 4.94 3.20 -12.47
N LEU A 267 3.86 2.42 -12.41
CA LEU A 267 3.90 1.00 -12.13
C LEU A 267 4.10 0.24 -13.44
N ARG A 268 5.15 -0.57 -13.51
CA ARG A 268 5.55 -1.33 -14.72
C ARG A 268 5.67 -2.81 -14.35
N THR A 269 5.17 -3.69 -15.21
CA THR A 269 5.29 -5.14 -15.00
C THR A 269 5.21 -5.89 -16.32
N SER A 270 6.05 -6.93 -16.43
CA SER A 270 6.06 -7.86 -17.55
C SER A 270 4.99 -8.96 -17.43
N ASN A 271 4.34 -9.11 -16.27
CA ASN A 271 3.33 -10.13 -16.03
C ASN A 271 1.91 -9.58 -16.40
N PRO A 272 1.19 -10.23 -17.34
CA PRO A 272 -0.14 -9.76 -17.77
C PRO A 272 -1.20 -9.74 -16.66
N GLU A 273 -1.21 -10.73 -15.75
CA GLU A 273 -2.17 -10.78 -14.64
C GLU A 273 -1.92 -9.67 -13.62
N THR A 274 -0.65 -9.43 -13.28
CA THR A 274 -0.26 -8.32 -12.40
C THR A 274 -0.63 -6.99 -13.04
N ARG A 275 -0.44 -6.83 -14.36
CA ARG A 275 -0.85 -5.62 -15.09
C ARG A 275 -2.34 -5.36 -14.97
N ALA A 276 -3.18 -6.34 -15.32
CA ALA A 276 -4.64 -6.21 -15.22
C ALA A 276 -5.07 -5.86 -13.78
N PHE A 277 -4.39 -6.44 -12.78
CA PHE A 277 -4.61 -6.08 -11.39
C PHE A 277 -4.24 -4.62 -11.08
N LEU A 278 -3.04 -4.16 -11.47
CA LEU A 278 -2.57 -2.79 -11.27
C LEU A 278 -3.50 -1.76 -11.92
N GLU A 279 -4.01 -2.07 -13.12
CA GLU A 279 -4.99 -1.26 -13.85
C GLU A 279 -6.33 -1.22 -13.12
N SER A 280 -6.82 -2.36 -12.64
CA SER A 280 -8.08 -2.44 -11.87
C SER A 280 -8.05 -1.63 -10.56
N ALA A 281 -6.85 -1.30 -10.06
CA ALA A 281 -6.64 -0.52 -8.84
C ALA A 281 -6.12 0.90 -9.11
N LEU A 282 -6.06 1.35 -10.37
CA LEU A 282 -5.38 2.58 -10.77
C LEU A 282 -5.82 3.82 -9.98
N ARG A 283 -7.12 3.94 -9.72
CA ARG A 283 -7.71 5.06 -8.98
C ARG A 283 -7.36 5.08 -7.50
N LEU A 284 -6.95 3.94 -6.93
CA LEU A 284 -6.60 3.81 -5.52
C LEU A 284 -5.14 4.23 -5.25
N TRP A 285 -4.25 4.05 -6.23
CA TRP A 285 -2.81 4.21 -6.02
C TRP A 285 -2.37 5.58 -5.47
N PRO A 286 -2.90 6.73 -5.90
CA PRO A 286 -2.51 8.01 -5.33
C PRO A 286 -2.76 8.08 -3.82
N GLN A 287 -3.93 7.63 -3.37
CA GLN A 287 -4.27 7.54 -1.95
C GLN A 287 -3.44 6.48 -1.22
N VAL A 288 -3.33 5.28 -1.79
CA VAL A 288 -2.67 4.14 -1.15
C VAL A 288 -1.17 4.40 -0.95
N ALA A 289 -0.51 4.97 -1.96
CA ALA A 289 0.92 5.27 -1.92
C ALA A 289 1.24 6.67 -1.37
N ILE A 290 0.23 7.53 -1.19
CA ILE A 290 0.38 8.92 -0.70
C ILE A 290 1.28 9.72 -1.65
N VAL A 291 0.92 9.74 -2.93
CA VAL A 291 1.67 10.38 -4.03
C VAL A 291 0.76 11.30 -4.83
N SER A 292 1.35 12.27 -5.55
CA SER A 292 0.56 13.22 -6.37
C SER A 292 -0.18 12.55 -7.52
N GLU A 293 0.42 11.53 -8.13
CA GLU A 293 -0.13 10.87 -9.31
C GLU A 293 0.41 9.44 -9.43
N ALA A 294 -0.40 8.55 -10.00
CA ALA A 294 -0.02 7.19 -10.33
C ALA A 294 -0.43 6.85 -11.77
N ALA A 295 0.46 6.18 -12.50
CA ALA A 295 0.21 5.71 -13.85
C ALA A 295 0.60 4.23 -14.03
N VAL A 296 -0.05 3.57 -14.97
CA VAL A 296 0.37 2.30 -15.59
C VAL A 296 0.80 2.61 -17.04
N GLU A 297 1.57 1.74 -17.69
CA GLU A 297 2.33 1.96 -18.96
C GLU A 297 1.69 2.83 -20.09
N PHE A 298 2.56 3.38 -20.95
CA PHE A 298 2.27 4.34 -22.04
C PHE A 298 0.97 4.10 -22.83
N ALA A 299 0.71 2.87 -23.26
CA ALA A 299 -0.44 2.54 -24.11
C ALA A 299 -1.78 2.94 -23.46
N ALA A 300 -1.87 2.87 -22.13
CA ALA A 300 -3.04 3.31 -21.39
C ALA A 300 -3.09 4.84 -21.23
N ALA A 301 -1.93 5.49 -21.09
CA ALA A 301 -1.83 6.94 -20.86
C ALA A 301 -2.15 7.77 -22.12
N ALA A 302 -1.89 7.24 -23.32
CA ALA A 302 -2.14 7.93 -24.59
C ALA A 302 -2.62 6.96 -25.68
N PRO A 303 -3.86 6.44 -25.58
CA PRO A 303 -4.35 5.35 -26.43
C PRO A 303 -4.39 5.70 -27.92
N GLU A 304 -4.82 6.92 -28.28
CA GLU A 304 -4.82 7.36 -29.69
C GLU A 304 -3.40 7.40 -30.28
N LEU A 305 -2.44 7.89 -29.49
CA LEU A 305 -1.05 7.99 -29.93
C LEU A 305 -0.40 6.60 -30.03
N ALA A 306 -0.73 5.70 -29.10
CA ALA A 306 -0.30 4.31 -29.13
C ALA A 306 -0.83 3.58 -30.37
N GLU A 307 -2.10 3.78 -30.73
CA GLU A 307 -2.69 3.17 -31.93
C GLU A 307 -2.05 3.70 -33.23
N MET A 308 -1.78 5.01 -33.31
CA MET A 308 -1.00 5.58 -34.42
C MET A 308 0.41 4.97 -34.52
N GLY A 309 1.08 4.80 -33.37
CA GLY A 309 2.38 4.13 -33.32
C GLY A 309 2.33 2.69 -33.81
N ARG A 310 1.30 1.92 -33.41
CA ARG A 310 1.05 0.55 -33.89
C ARG A 310 0.84 0.53 -35.40
N SER A 311 -0.01 1.40 -35.93
CA SER A 311 -0.28 1.49 -37.36
C SER A 311 0.96 1.80 -38.18
N LEU A 312 1.84 2.71 -37.70
CA LEU A 312 3.05 3.10 -38.42
C LEU A 312 4.18 2.08 -38.27
N LEU A 313 4.35 1.44 -37.11
CA LEU A 313 5.33 0.38 -36.90
C LEU A 313 5.05 -0.85 -37.77
N PHE A 314 3.77 -1.23 -37.90
CA PHE A 314 3.34 -2.46 -38.58
C PHE A 314 2.69 -2.21 -39.96
N GLN A 315 2.88 -1.03 -40.53
CA GLN A 315 2.34 -0.65 -41.84
C GLN A 315 2.74 -1.63 -42.98
N PHE A 316 3.84 -2.35 -42.83
CA PHE A 316 4.31 -3.36 -43.79
C PHE A 316 3.94 -4.80 -43.37
N LYS A 317 2.97 -4.97 -42.46
CA LYS A 317 2.57 -6.23 -41.81
C LYS A 317 3.65 -6.87 -40.92
N VAL A 318 4.84 -6.30 -40.91
CA VAL A 318 5.94 -6.61 -40.02
C VAL A 318 6.38 -5.32 -39.33
N GLY A 319 6.84 -5.42 -38.08
CA GLY A 319 7.43 -4.29 -37.39
C GLY A 319 8.72 -3.91 -38.10
N LEU A 320 8.81 -2.72 -38.70
CA LEU A 320 10.03 -2.23 -39.35
C LEU A 320 10.40 -0.87 -38.78
N ALA A 321 11.60 -0.78 -38.22
CA ALA A 321 12.08 0.43 -37.57
C ALA A 321 13.61 0.53 -37.57
N PHE A 322 14.11 1.73 -37.32
CA PHE A 322 15.49 1.99 -36.99
C PHE A 322 15.64 2.17 -35.48
N LEU A 323 16.44 1.32 -34.85
CA LEU A 323 16.83 1.41 -33.44
C LEU A 323 18.18 2.11 -33.32
N ALA A 324 18.21 3.23 -32.63
CA ALA A 324 19.40 3.89 -32.15
C ALA A 324 19.75 3.42 -30.73
N THR A 325 21.00 3.00 -30.53
CA THR A 325 21.58 2.64 -29.22
C THR A 325 22.76 3.54 -28.90
N VAL A 326 23.14 3.63 -27.62
CA VAL A 326 24.30 4.42 -27.18
C VAL A 326 25.55 3.54 -27.20
N ARG A 327 26.63 3.97 -27.86
CA ARG A 327 27.93 3.29 -27.84
C ARG A 327 28.72 3.62 -26.57
N HIS A 328 29.79 2.86 -26.30
CA HIS A 328 30.70 3.10 -25.17
C HIS A 328 31.27 4.54 -25.17
N ASP A 329 31.53 5.11 -26.35
CA ASP A 329 32.03 6.49 -26.53
C ASP A 329 30.91 7.55 -26.48
N GLY A 330 29.67 7.16 -26.14
CA GLY A 330 28.52 8.04 -26.08
C GLY A 330 27.87 8.36 -27.43
N ALA A 331 28.49 8.00 -28.55
CA ALA A 331 27.92 8.24 -29.88
C ALA A 331 26.71 7.33 -30.16
N PRO A 332 25.67 7.80 -30.87
CA PRO A 332 24.55 6.96 -31.26
C PRO A 332 24.98 5.97 -32.36
N ARG A 333 24.41 4.76 -32.33
CA ARG A 333 24.54 3.76 -33.38
C ARG A 333 23.15 3.38 -33.86
N LEU A 334 22.88 3.54 -35.16
CA LEU A 334 21.59 3.26 -35.77
C LEU A 334 21.59 1.89 -36.47
N HIS A 335 20.54 1.10 -36.26
CA HIS A 335 20.38 -0.19 -36.92
C HIS A 335 18.94 -0.45 -37.34
N PRO A 336 18.70 -1.14 -38.47
CA PRO A 336 17.40 -1.71 -38.73
C PRO A 336 17.11 -2.80 -37.69
N VAL A 337 15.86 -2.86 -37.24
CA VAL A 337 15.32 -3.90 -36.36
C VAL A 337 13.91 -4.24 -36.81
N CYS A 338 13.44 -5.40 -36.35
CA CYS A 338 12.06 -5.80 -36.48
C CYS A 338 11.39 -5.83 -35.10
N PRO A 339 10.78 -4.73 -34.63
CA PRO A 339 10.11 -4.73 -33.35
C PRO A 339 8.92 -5.70 -33.36
N VAL A 340 8.70 -6.35 -32.23
CA VAL A 340 7.59 -7.27 -32.01
C VAL A 340 6.62 -6.61 -31.04
N LEU A 341 5.33 -6.62 -31.37
CA LEU A 341 4.28 -6.33 -30.40
C LEU A 341 3.74 -7.66 -29.90
N SER A 342 3.79 -7.86 -28.58
CA SER A 342 3.12 -8.96 -27.89
C SER A 342 2.16 -8.33 -26.88
N GLY A 343 0.86 -8.44 -27.16
CA GLY A 343 -0.16 -7.58 -26.55
C GLY A 343 0.09 -6.09 -26.83
N ASP A 344 0.10 -5.27 -25.77
CA ASP A 344 0.41 -3.82 -25.83
C ASP A 344 1.88 -3.49 -25.55
N ARG A 345 2.76 -4.49 -25.52
CA ARG A 345 4.18 -4.34 -25.17
C ARG A 345 5.05 -4.40 -26.42
N LEU A 346 6.10 -3.59 -26.43
CA LEU A 346 7.03 -3.46 -27.54
C LEU A 346 8.35 -4.16 -27.21
N PHE A 347 8.82 -5.01 -28.09
CA PHE A 347 10.05 -5.77 -27.91
C PHE A 347 10.96 -5.68 -29.11
N VAL A 348 12.24 -5.95 -28.89
CA VAL A 348 13.20 -6.30 -29.92
C VAL A 348 13.93 -7.57 -29.50
N LEU A 349 14.01 -8.53 -30.42
CA LEU A 349 14.86 -9.70 -30.28
C LEU A 349 16.15 -9.43 -31.04
N ILE A 350 17.27 -9.69 -30.37
CA ILE A 350 18.58 -9.31 -30.89
C ILE A 350 19.53 -10.49 -30.73
N THR A 351 20.11 -10.89 -31.86
CA THR A 351 21.14 -11.92 -31.93
C THR A 351 22.30 -11.66 -30.96
N ALA A 352 22.79 -12.72 -30.31
CA ALA A 352 23.75 -12.66 -29.21
C ALA A 352 25.05 -11.89 -29.53
N THR A 353 25.52 -11.93 -30.78
CA THR A 353 26.76 -11.30 -31.24
C THR A 353 26.59 -9.84 -31.69
N SER A 354 25.37 -9.31 -31.67
CA SER A 354 25.09 -7.98 -32.25
C SER A 354 25.65 -6.84 -31.38
N PRO A 355 26.30 -5.82 -31.97
CA PRO A 355 26.81 -4.67 -31.22
C PRO A 355 25.72 -3.90 -30.45
N LYS A 356 24.51 -3.79 -31.02
CA LYS A 356 23.36 -3.15 -30.36
C LYS A 356 22.90 -3.90 -29.11
N ARG A 357 23.07 -5.23 -29.05
CA ARG A 357 22.78 -6.01 -27.84
C ARG A 357 23.70 -5.59 -26.70
N HIS A 358 24.99 -5.48 -26.98
CA HIS A 358 25.97 -5.03 -25.98
C HIS A 358 25.69 -3.60 -25.51
N ASP A 359 25.27 -2.72 -26.43
CA ASP A 359 24.88 -1.35 -26.08
C ASP A 359 23.65 -1.31 -25.15
N LEU A 360 22.60 -2.10 -25.46
CA LEU A 360 21.39 -2.16 -24.63
C LEU A 360 21.65 -2.80 -23.25
N LEU A 361 22.48 -3.84 -23.17
CA LEU A 361 22.86 -4.43 -21.89
C LEU A 361 23.65 -3.45 -21.00
N ARG A 362 24.49 -2.61 -21.63
CA ARG A 362 25.36 -1.67 -20.90
C ARG A 362 24.62 -0.41 -20.46
N ASP A 363 23.89 0.23 -21.37
CA ASP A 363 23.31 1.57 -21.17
C ASP A 363 21.78 1.54 -21.10
N GLY A 364 21.16 0.67 -21.91
CA GLY A 364 19.71 0.50 -21.98
C GLY A 364 18.97 1.64 -22.68
N ARG A 365 19.53 2.85 -22.81
CA ARG A 365 18.86 3.92 -23.56
C ARG A 365 18.75 3.57 -25.03
N TYR A 366 17.56 3.82 -25.59
CA TYR A 366 17.30 3.66 -27.00
C TYR A 366 16.45 4.80 -27.57
N ALA A 367 16.52 4.96 -28.88
CA ALA A 367 15.47 5.59 -29.67
C ALA A 367 15.07 4.68 -30.83
N LEU A 368 13.80 4.68 -31.20
CA LEU A 368 13.23 3.85 -32.25
C LEU A 368 12.44 4.76 -33.18
N GLN A 369 12.73 4.67 -34.47
CA GLN A 369 12.05 5.44 -35.52
C GLN A 369 11.37 4.48 -36.48
N THR A 370 10.08 4.70 -36.78
CA THR A 370 9.37 3.90 -37.79
C THR A 370 9.99 4.06 -39.18
N PHE A 371 9.94 3.00 -39.98
CA PHE A 371 10.40 3.06 -41.36
C PHE A 371 9.53 4.03 -42.20
N PRO A 372 10.13 4.86 -43.09
CA PRO A 372 9.34 5.79 -43.92
C PRO A 372 8.52 5.03 -44.98
N GLN A 373 7.34 5.55 -45.34
CA GLN A 373 6.64 5.10 -46.54
C GLN A 373 7.23 5.78 -47.79
N PRO A 374 7.17 5.11 -48.96
CA PRO A 374 7.54 5.69 -50.23
C PRO A 374 6.44 6.64 -50.76
N LYS A 375 5.97 7.58 -49.92
CA LYS A 375 4.96 8.58 -50.26
C LYS A 375 5.37 9.95 -49.70
N PRO A 376 5.22 11.05 -50.46
CA PRO A 376 5.47 12.39 -49.95
C PRO A 376 4.59 12.70 -48.73
N GLY A 377 5.19 13.29 -47.69
CA GLY A 377 4.46 13.72 -46.49
C GLY A 377 3.99 12.59 -45.58
N SER A 378 4.61 11.42 -45.66
CA SER A 378 4.30 10.30 -44.78
C SER A 378 4.56 10.63 -43.32
N ASP A 379 3.63 10.22 -42.48
CA ASP A 379 3.76 10.39 -41.04
C ASP A 379 4.95 9.59 -40.49
N GLU A 380 5.56 10.13 -39.44
CA GLU A 380 6.68 9.53 -38.75
C GLU A 380 6.34 9.29 -37.28
N PHE A 381 6.85 8.21 -36.71
CA PHE A 381 6.68 7.90 -35.31
C PHE A 381 8.01 7.58 -34.65
N TYR A 382 8.35 8.40 -33.66
CA TYR A 382 9.54 8.32 -32.84
C TYR A 382 9.17 7.84 -31.45
N ILE A 383 9.95 6.90 -30.92
CA ILE A 383 9.84 6.38 -29.56
C ILE A 383 11.23 6.44 -28.92
N ALA A 384 11.34 6.82 -27.66
CA ALA A 384 12.59 6.68 -26.91
C ALA A 384 12.31 6.25 -25.48
N GLY A 385 13.29 5.58 -24.87
CA GLY A 385 13.22 5.17 -23.48
C GLY A 385 14.32 4.20 -23.10
N ARG A 386 13.99 3.20 -22.27
CA ARG A 386 14.93 2.16 -21.83
C ARG A 386 14.53 0.77 -22.31
N ALA A 387 15.50 0.03 -22.80
CA ALA A 387 15.40 -1.39 -23.07
C ALA A 387 15.70 -2.18 -21.80
N VAL A 388 14.84 -3.13 -21.45
CA VAL A 388 14.99 -4.00 -20.29
C VAL A 388 15.09 -5.44 -20.76
N LEU A 389 16.05 -6.18 -20.22
CA LEU A 389 16.26 -7.58 -20.54
C LEU A 389 15.07 -8.43 -20.07
N VAL A 390 14.59 -9.33 -20.93
CA VAL A 390 13.53 -10.28 -20.61
C VAL A 390 14.13 -11.68 -20.45
N ASP A 391 14.30 -12.10 -19.20
CA ASP A 391 14.85 -13.41 -18.85
C ASP A 391 13.79 -14.47 -18.51
N ASP A 392 12.52 -14.06 -18.34
CA ASP A 392 11.44 -14.99 -18.02
C ASP A 392 11.11 -15.91 -19.20
N SER A 393 11.18 -17.22 -18.96
CA SER A 393 11.01 -18.24 -20.00
C SER A 393 9.60 -18.28 -20.61
N VAL A 394 8.56 -17.96 -19.82
CA VAL A 394 7.17 -17.97 -20.28
C VAL A 394 6.91 -16.76 -21.19
N ALA A 395 7.30 -15.57 -20.74
CA ALA A 395 7.21 -14.34 -21.54
C ALA A 395 8.03 -14.46 -22.82
N ARG A 396 9.23 -15.05 -22.78
CA ARG A 396 10.04 -15.29 -23.99
C ARG A 396 9.34 -16.20 -24.99
N ALA A 397 8.67 -17.26 -24.54
CA ALA A 397 7.93 -18.16 -25.42
C ALA A 397 6.73 -17.47 -26.10
N GLU A 398 6.04 -16.57 -25.39
CA GLU A 398 4.97 -15.75 -25.95
C GLU A 398 5.49 -14.77 -27.00
N ILE A 399 6.56 -14.02 -26.68
CA ILE A 399 7.20 -13.06 -27.59
C ILE A 399 7.68 -13.77 -28.87
N LEU A 400 8.30 -14.95 -28.76
CA LEU A 400 8.77 -15.73 -29.92
C LEU A 400 7.62 -16.21 -30.81
N ARG A 401 6.46 -16.52 -30.23
CA ARG A 401 5.26 -16.87 -30.99
C ARG A 401 4.76 -15.68 -31.81
N ASP A 402 4.73 -14.49 -31.20
CA ASP A 402 4.29 -13.26 -31.84
C ASP A 402 5.30 -12.70 -32.85
N ALA A 403 6.58 -13.08 -32.71
CA ALA A 403 7.63 -12.76 -33.66
C ALA A 403 7.50 -13.49 -35.01
N ARG A 404 6.57 -14.46 -35.16
CA ARG A 404 6.20 -15.13 -36.43
C ARG A 404 7.41 -15.53 -37.31
N HIS A 405 8.41 -16.18 -36.71
CA HIS A 405 9.66 -16.65 -37.36
C HIS A 405 10.68 -15.57 -37.74
N MET A 406 10.48 -14.31 -37.33
CA MET A 406 11.45 -13.23 -37.53
C MET A 406 12.61 -13.27 -36.54
N ALA A 407 12.52 -14.12 -35.52
CA ALA A 407 13.48 -14.29 -34.45
C ALA A 407 13.54 -15.77 -34.05
N ASP A 408 14.67 -16.16 -33.45
CA ASP A 408 14.88 -17.51 -32.92
C ASP A 408 15.10 -17.48 -31.39
N ALA A 409 15.00 -18.65 -30.76
CA ALA A 409 15.07 -18.77 -29.30
C ALA A 409 16.43 -18.36 -28.69
N SER A 410 17.49 -18.35 -29.48
CA SER A 410 18.84 -17.92 -29.07
C SER A 410 18.98 -16.40 -28.99
N GLU A 411 18.05 -15.65 -29.58
CA GLU A 411 18.07 -14.19 -29.51
C GLU A 411 17.75 -13.68 -28.10
N THR A 412 18.36 -12.55 -27.75
CA THR A 412 18.10 -11.88 -26.48
C THR A 412 16.90 -10.96 -26.65
N ALA A 413 15.83 -11.19 -25.89
CA ALA A 413 14.65 -10.35 -25.89
C ALA A 413 14.85 -9.14 -24.97
N PHE A 414 14.63 -7.95 -25.52
CA PHE A 414 14.53 -6.71 -24.76
C PHE A 414 13.12 -6.16 -24.88
N GLU A 415 12.52 -5.81 -23.77
CA GLU A 415 11.32 -4.99 -23.74
C GLU A 415 11.72 -3.51 -23.85
N LEU A 416 11.08 -2.79 -24.78
CA LEU A 416 11.30 -1.38 -25.02
C LEU A 416 10.31 -0.57 -24.19
N TRP A 417 10.72 -0.14 -23.01
CA TRP A 417 9.92 0.76 -22.18
C TRP A 417 9.90 2.15 -22.81
N VAL A 418 8.71 2.76 -22.83
CA VAL A 418 8.45 4.00 -23.55
C VAL A 418 8.51 5.18 -22.57
N ASP A 419 9.47 6.08 -22.77
CA ASP A 419 9.63 7.32 -21.99
C ASP A 419 9.29 8.57 -22.80
N ARG A 420 9.37 8.53 -24.13
CA ARG A 420 9.00 9.63 -25.02
C ARG A 420 8.45 9.09 -26.32
N VAL A 421 7.43 9.76 -26.82
CA VAL A 421 6.84 9.52 -28.13
C VAL A 421 6.67 10.84 -28.87
N MET A 422 6.94 10.85 -30.17
CA MET A 422 6.61 11.94 -31.06
C MET A 422 6.04 11.38 -32.36
N HIS A 423 4.79 11.73 -32.64
CA HIS A 423 4.20 11.56 -33.96
C HIS A 423 4.37 12.86 -34.74
N THR A 424 4.91 12.77 -35.95
CA THR A 424 5.10 13.89 -36.85
C THR A 424 4.23 13.70 -38.07
N ARG A 425 3.40 14.70 -38.37
CA ARG A 425 2.62 14.82 -39.60
C ARG A 425 3.14 15.98 -40.42
N TRP A 426 3.03 15.88 -41.74
CA TRP A 426 3.41 16.95 -42.65
C TRP A 426 2.18 17.65 -43.25
N GLU A 427 2.18 18.98 -43.23
CA GLU A 427 1.18 19.83 -43.87
C GLU A 427 1.78 20.53 -45.09
N HIS A 428 0.95 20.90 -46.08
CA HIS A 428 1.38 21.59 -47.30
C HIS A 428 2.53 20.87 -48.05
N VAL A 429 2.45 19.55 -48.08
CA VAL A 429 3.44 18.64 -48.68
C VAL A 429 3.69 18.99 -50.15
N LEU A 430 4.96 19.00 -50.56
CA LEU A 430 5.41 19.40 -51.90
C LEU A 430 5.14 20.87 -52.27
N THR A 431 4.99 21.75 -51.27
CA THR A 431 4.89 23.20 -51.48
C THR A 431 5.95 23.96 -50.66
N PRO A 432 6.27 25.22 -51.00
CA PRO A 432 7.17 26.06 -50.20
C PRO A 432 6.68 26.30 -48.76
N GLN A 433 5.40 26.07 -48.47
CA GLN A 433 4.79 26.24 -47.16
C GLN A 433 4.80 24.95 -46.32
N MET A 434 5.50 23.90 -46.78
CA MET A 434 5.58 22.61 -46.09
C MET A 434 6.08 22.78 -44.64
N ARG A 435 5.36 22.20 -43.69
CA ARG A 435 5.71 22.25 -42.26
C ARG A 435 5.37 20.96 -41.54
N SER A 436 6.10 20.65 -40.49
CA SER A 436 5.82 19.53 -39.60
C SER A 436 4.91 19.95 -38.44
N VAL A 437 3.99 19.07 -38.07
CA VAL A 437 3.11 19.19 -36.90
C VAL A 437 3.36 17.99 -36.00
N HIS A 438 3.62 18.25 -34.72
CA HIS A 438 4.02 17.22 -33.77
C HIS A 438 2.95 16.99 -32.70
N ARG A 439 2.57 15.73 -32.49
CA ARG A 439 1.90 15.27 -31.27
C ARG A 439 2.92 14.52 -30.44
N THR A 440 3.14 14.96 -29.20
CA THR A 440 4.16 14.36 -28.33
C THR A 440 3.54 13.81 -27.07
N TRP A 441 4.11 12.72 -26.58
CA TRP A 441 3.89 12.24 -25.23
C TRP A 441 5.24 12.07 -24.56
N ARG A 442 5.32 12.42 -23.29
CA ARG A 442 6.49 12.13 -22.47
C ARG A 442 6.00 11.39 -21.25
N ALA A 443 6.69 10.32 -20.91
CA ALA A 443 6.62 9.80 -19.57
C ALA A 443 6.95 10.97 -18.64
N PRO A 444 6.17 11.16 -17.59
CA PRO A 444 6.40 12.20 -16.61
C PRO A 444 7.84 12.10 -16.10
N ALA A 445 8.60 13.17 -16.20
CA ALA A 445 10.00 13.18 -15.79
C ALA A 445 10.09 12.89 -14.29
N GLY A 446 10.95 11.94 -13.91
CA GLY A 446 11.49 11.94 -12.56
C GLY A 446 12.30 13.23 -12.33
N PRO A 447 12.40 13.72 -11.09
CA PRO A 447 13.21 14.91 -10.81
C PRO A 447 14.67 14.64 -11.22
N GLY A 448 15.15 15.34 -12.26
CA GLY A 448 16.57 15.29 -12.68
C GLY A 448 16.88 15.11 -14.18
N ALA A 449 15.90 15.00 -15.09
CA ALA A 449 16.19 14.99 -16.53
C ALA A 449 16.26 16.43 -17.09
N PRO A 450 17.37 16.85 -17.74
CA PRO A 450 17.45 18.17 -18.37
C PRO A 450 16.40 18.30 -19.50
N SER A 451 15.77 19.48 -19.54
CA SER A 451 14.66 19.88 -20.41
C SER A 451 14.93 19.68 -21.90
#